data_AF-A0A645ENZ7-F1
#
_entry.id   AF-A0A645ENZ7-F1
#
_cell.length_a   1.000
_cell.length_b   1.000
_cell.length_c   1.000
_cell.angle_alpha   90.00
_cell.angle_beta   90.00
_cell.angle_gamma   90.00
#
_symmetry.space_group_name_H-M   'P 1'
#
loop_
_entity.id
_entity.type
_entity.pdbx_description
1 polymer ?
#
loop_
_entity_poly.entity_id
_entity_poly.type
_entity_poly.pdbx_seq_one_letter_code
_entity_poly.pdbx_strand_id
1 'polypeptide(L)'
;MQANYAAMFQAGWFVESMWSQTLVIHMIRTPKLPFIQSHASAPLTLLTCSGIALLTVIPFTEFGRMLGFAALPASYFAYLIPCILLYMVLATSLKKAYVRHYGDLL
;
A
#
# COMPACT_ATOMS: atom_id res chain seq x y z
N MET A 1 -18.32 21.81 5.85
CA MET A 1 -18.62 20.51 5.20
C MET A 1 -17.56 20.15 4.16
N GLN A 2 -17.28 21.03 3.18
CA GLN A 2 -16.28 20.78 2.12
C GLN A 2 -14.84 20.60 2.64
N ALA A 3 -14.40 21.42 3.61
CA ALA A 3 -13.04 21.32 4.18
C ALA A 3 -12.78 19.96 4.85
N ASN A 4 -13.73 19.46 5.65
CA ASN A 4 -13.60 18.14 6.29
C ASN A 4 -13.60 17.00 5.27
N TYR A 5 -14.39 17.11 4.20
CA TYR A 5 -14.36 16.12 3.12
C TYR A 5 -13.00 16.10 2.42
N ALA A 6 -12.46 17.26 2.08
CA ALA A 6 -11.12 17.37 1.46
C ALA A 6 -10.03 16.79 2.38
N ALA A 7 -10.06 17.11 3.67
CA ALA A 7 -9.14 16.58 4.68
C ALA A 7 -9.22 15.04 4.79
N MET A 8 -10.43 14.48 4.78
CA MET A 8 -10.65 13.03 4.82
C MET A 8 -10.20 12.35 3.54
N PHE A 9 -10.45 12.96 2.38
CA PHE A 9 -9.98 12.46 1.08
C PHE A 9 -8.45 12.47 1.00
N GLN A 10 -7.80 13.56 1.42
CA GLN A 10 -6.34 13.67 1.46
C GLN A 10 -5.73 12.62 2.41
N ALA A 11 -6.33 12.41 3.58
CA ALA A 11 -5.89 11.36 4.51
C ALA A 11 -6.04 9.96 3.91
N GLY A 12 -7.16 9.68 3.25
CA GLY A 12 -7.41 8.40 2.59
C GLY A 12 -6.41 8.15 1.47
N TRP A 13 -6.28 9.12 0.56
CA TRP A 13 -5.32 9.10 -0.53
C TRP A 13 -3.89 8.87 -0.03
N PHE A 14 -3.47 9.57 1.02
CA PHE A 14 -2.17 9.37 1.65
C PHE A 14 -1.98 7.90 2.11
N VAL A 15 -2.92 7.35 2.89
CA VAL A 15 -2.82 5.98 3.39
C VAL A 15 -2.80 4.96 2.25
N GLU A 16 -3.68 5.10 1.27
CA GLU A 16 -3.74 4.19 0.12
C GLU A 16 -2.43 4.20 -0.67
N SER A 17 -1.91 5.39 -1.00
CA SER A 17 -0.69 5.52 -1.78
C SER A 17 0.54 5.02 -1.02
N MET A 18 0.59 5.18 0.31
CA MET A 18 1.66 4.59 1.12
C MET A 18 1.62 3.06 1.14
N TRP A 19 0.43 2.47 1.22
CA TRP A 19 0.26 1.01 1.17
C TRP A 19 0.69 0.46 -0.19
N SER A 20 0.19 1.03 -1.29
CA SER A 20 0.52 0.54 -2.64
C SER A 20 2.02 0.69 -2.96
N GLN A 21 2.63 1.83 -2.63
CA GLN A 21 4.07 2.08 -2.85
C GLN A 21 4.97 1.15 -2.04
N THR A 22 4.61 0.84 -0.80
CA THR A 22 5.43 -0.06 0.03
C THR A 22 5.26 -1.52 -0.38
N LEU A 23 4.03 -1.94 -0.73
CA LEU A 23 3.73 -3.31 -1.12
C LEU A 23 4.23 -3.66 -2.53
N VAL A 24 4.22 -2.70 -3.47
CA VAL A 24 4.69 -2.97 -4.84
C VAL A 24 6.16 -3.36 -4.90
N ILE A 25 6.99 -2.85 -3.98
CA ILE A 25 8.41 -3.23 -3.86
C ILE A 25 8.56 -4.75 -3.67
N HIS A 26 7.68 -5.36 -2.86
CA HIS A 26 7.67 -6.81 -2.67
C HIS A 26 7.25 -7.55 -3.94
N MET A 27 6.36 -6.97 -4.76
CA MET A 27 5.88 -7.57 -6.00
C MET A 27 6.96 -7.63 -7.09
N ILE A 28 7.77 -6.58 -7.21
CA ILE A 28 8.73 -6.39 -8.32
C ILE A 28 10.13 -6.94 -8.03
N ARG A 29 10.51 -7.13 -6.75
CA ARG A 29 11.89 -7.51 -6.37
C ARG A 29 12.36 -8.83 -6.98
N THR A 30 11.47 -9.78 -7.21
CA THR A 30 11.84 -11.08 -7.81
C THR A 30 10.80 -11.53 -8.84
N PRO A 31 11.17 -12.37 -9.82
CA PRO A 31 10.22 -12.99 -10.74
C PRO A 31 9.22 -13.94 -10.06
N LYS A 32 9.55 -14.43 -8.86
CA LYS A 32 8.75 -15.39 -8.09
C LYS A 32 7.49 -14.74 -7.48
N LEU A 33 6.55 -15.58 -7.03
CA LEU A 33 5.38 -15.10 -6.28
C LEU A 33 5.83 -14.54 -4.91
N PRO A 34 5.55 -13.26 -4.63
CA PRO A 34 5.88 -12.65 -3.34
C PRO A 34 5.08 -13.34 -2.23
N PHE A 35 5.69 -13.51 -1.06
CA PHE A 35 5.12 -14.11 0.16
C PHE A 35 4.75 -15.61 0.09
N ILE A 36 4.73 -16.24 -1.09
CA ILE A 36 4.49 -17.68 -1.26
C ILE A 36 5.77 -18.40 -1.68
N GLN A 37 6.51 -17.84 -2.66
CA GLN A 37 7.71 -18.46 -3.23
C GLN A 37 8.99 -17.68 -2.91
N SER A 38 8.86 -16.39 -2.62
CA SER A 38 9.95 -15.54 -2.17
C SER A 38 9.44 -14.65 -1.05
N HIS A 39 9.92 -14.93 0.16
CA HIS A 39 9.76 -13.99 1.26
C HIS A 39 10.84 -12.92 1.12
N ALA A 40 10.43 -11.66 1.19
CA ALA A 40 11.38 -10.59 1.42
C ALA A 40 12.19 -10.88 2.68
N SER A 41 13.46 -10.51 2.67
CA SER A 41 14.35 -10.57 3.83
C SER A 41 13.67 -9.95 5.06
N ALA A 42 13.79 -10.58 6.23
CA ALA A 42 13.13 -10.16 7.47
C ALA A 42 13.22 -8.63 7.77
N PRO A 43 14.35 -7.94 7.52
CA PRO A 43 14.43 -6.48 7.69
C PRO A 43 13.49 -5.68 6.78
N LEU A 44 13.29 -6.12 5.53
CA LEU A 44 12.41 -5.44 4.57
C LEU A 44 10.93 -5.62 4.95
N THR A 45 10.56 -6.84 5.37
CA THR A 45 9.20 -7.12 5.85
C THR A 45 8.89 -6.33 7.12
N LEU A 46 9.82 -6.30 8.09
CA LEU A 46 9.65 -5.50 9.31
C LEU A 46 9.53 -4.01 9.00
N LEU A 47 10.37 -3.48 8.10
CA LEU A 47 10.30 -2.08 7.69
C LEU A 47 8.96 -1.75 7.03
N THR A 48 8.47 -2.61 6.14
CA THR A 48 7.17 -2.42 5.48
C THR A 48 6.01 -2.48 6.48
N CYS A 49 5.97 -3.48 7.36
CA CYS A 49 4.92 -3.59 8.38
C CYS A 49 4.95 -2.39 9.34
N SER A 50 6.13 -1.98 9.80
CA SER A 50 6.30 -0.83 10.68
C SER A 50 5.89 0.47 9.98
N GLY A 51 6.29 0.64 8.71
CA GLY A 51 5.92 1.78 7.88
C GLY A 51 4.41 1.87 7.68
N ILE A 52 3.77 0.78 7.25
CA ILE A 52 2.32 0.71 7.08
C ILE A 52 1.59 1.05 8.40
N ALA A 53 2.03 0.49 9.52
CA ALA A 53 1.42 0.76 10.82
C ALA A 53 1.57 2.24 11.21
N LEU A 54 2.79 2.79 11.15
CA LEU A 54 3.06 4.19 11.51
C LEU A 54 2.28 5.16 10.60
N LEU A 55 2.32 4.96 9.28
CA LEU A 55 1.66 5.83 8.31
C LEU A 55 0.13 5.77 8.42
N THR A 56 -0.42 4.60 8.78
CA THR A 56 -1.86 4.44 9.04
C THR A 56 -2.30 5.17 10.31
N VAL A 57 -1.41 5.28 11.31
CA VAL A 57 -1.71 5.98 12.57
C VAL A 57 -1.66 7.50 12.40
N ILE A 58 -0.84 8.05 11.49
CA ILE A 58 -0.64 9.50 11.32
C ILE A 58 -1.96 10.30 11.25
N PRO A 59 -2.97 9.95 10.42
CA PRO A 59 -4.24 10.69 10.35
C PRO A 59 -5.03 10.76 11.68
N PHE A 60 -4.72 9.90 12.64
CA PHE A 60 -5.35 9.85 13.97
C PHE A 60 -4.54 10.58 15.05
N THR A 61 -3.41 11.18 14.69
CA THR A 61 -2.54 11.92 15.62
C THR A 61 -2.69 13.44 15.46
N GLU A 62 -2.21 14.18 16.45
CA GLU A 62 -2.12 15.64 16.38
C GLU A 62 -1.24 16.11 15.21
N PHE A 63 -0.19 15.35 14.88
CA PHE A 63 0.65 15.63 13.71
C PHE A 63 -0.15 15.52 12.41
N GLY A 64 -1.00 14.49 12.26
CA GLY A 64 -1.90 14.38 11.12
C GLY A 64 -2.87 15.56 11.02
N ARG A 65 -3.40 16.04 12.16
CA ARG A 65 -4.24 17.24 12.19
C ARG A 65 -3.52 18.49 11.70
N MET A 66 -2.24 18.67 12.05
CA MET A 66 -1.39 19.75 11.54
C MET A 66 -1.13 19.65 10.03
N LEU A 67 -1.09 18.43 9.48
CA LEU A 67 -1.00 18.19 8.03
C LEU A 67 -2.34 18.41 7.29
N GLY A 68 -3.41 18.73 8.00
CA GLY A 68 -4.74 18.91 7.41
C GLY A 68 -5.50 17.60 7.20
N PHE A 69 -5.10 16.51 7.85
CA PHE A 69 -5.81 15.25 7.78
C PHE A 69 -7.01 15.21 8.73
N ALA A 70 -8.05 14.49 8.30
CA ALA A 70 -9.15 14.08 9.15
C ALA A 70 -9.04 12.58 9.45
N ALA A 71 -9.50 12.19 10.64
CA ALA A 71 -9.57 10.79 11.02
C ALA A 71 -10.42 9.99 10.02
N LEU A 72 -9.90 8.85 9.59
CA LEU A 72 -10.57 8.01 8.60
C LEU A 72 -11.63 7.13 9.28
N PRO A 73 -12.84 7.00 8.71
CA PRO A 73 -13.84 6.08 9.22
C PRO A 73 -13.37 4.63 9.04
N ALA A 74 -13.73 3.73 9.96
CA ALA A 74 -13.33 2.32 9.88
C ALA A 74 -13.78 1.63 8.56
N SER A 75 -14.92 2.08 8.00
CA SER A 75 -15.41 1.61 6.71
C SER A 75 -14.43 1.85 5.56
N TYR A 76 -13.61 2.90 5.62
CA TYR A 76 -12.57 3.16 4.63
C TYR A 76 -11.60 1.98 4.51
N PHE A 77 -11.14 1.44 5.64
CA PHE A 77 -10.21 0.31 5.66
C PHE A 77 -10.85 -0.97 5.13
N ALA A 78 -12.15 -1.16 5.36
CA ALA A 78 -12.89 -2.29 4.79
C ALA A 78 -12.91 -2.27 3.26
N TYR A 79 -12.89 -1.09 2.63
CA TYR A 79 -12.76 -0.94 1.17
C TYR A 79 -11.30 -0.91 0.70
N LEU A 80 -10.38 -0.39 1.51
CA LEU A 80 -8.96 -0.31 1.16
C LEU A 80 -8.33 -1.71 1.04
N ILE A 81 -8.63 -2.61 1.98
CA ILE A 81 -8.09 -3.98 1.98
C ILE A 81 -8.34 -4.71 0.65
N PRO A 82 -9.59 -4.87 0.16
CA PRO A 82 -9.82 -5.54 -1.11
C PRO A 82 -9.22 -4.78 -2.29
N CYS A 83 -9.19 -3.44 -2.25
CA CYS A 83 -8.55 -2.63 -3.30
C CYS A 83 -7.04 -2.96 -3.42
N ILE A 84 -6.33 -2.99 -2.29
CA ILE A 84 -4.91 -3.31 -2.23
C ILE A 84 -4.65 -4.77 -2.65
N LEU A 85 -5.50 -5.72 -2.25
CA LEU A 85 -5.39 -7.10 -2.69
C LEU A 85 -5.56 -7.24 -4.21
N LEU A 86 -6.57 -6.57 -4.79
CA LEU A 86 -6.78 -6.53 -6.24
C LEU A 86 -5.59 -5.90 -6.96
N TYR A 87 -5.05 -4.81 -6.43
CA TYR A 87 -3.83 -4.18 -6.95
C TYR A 87 -2.64 -5.14 -6.94
N MET A 88 -2.39 -5.85 -5.84
CA MET A 88 -1.29 -6.82 -5.74
C MET A 88 -1.45 -7.98 -6.73
N VAL A 89 -2.68 -8.50 -6.88
CA VAL A 89 -3.01 -9.53 -7.88
C VAL A 89 -2.76 -9.02 -9.28
N LEU A 90 -3.19 -7.79 -9.60
CA LEU A 90 -2.98 -7.17 -10.90
C LEU A 90 -1.49 -6.99 -11.20
N ALA A 91 -0.74 -6.39 -10.28
CA ALA A 91 0.70 -6.16 -10.41
C ALA A 91 1.46 -7.48 -10.65
N THR A 92 1.12 -8.53 -9.89
CA THR A 92 1.74 -9.85 -10.04
C THR A 92 1.35 -10.53 -11.35
N SER A 93 0.09 -10.41 -11.77
CA SER A 93 -0.40 -10.97 -13.03
C SER A 93 0.26 -10.31 -14.23
N LEU A 94 0.34 -8.98 -14.25
CA LEU A 94 1.00 -8.22 -15.30
C LEU A 94 2.49 -8.53 -15.37
N LYS A 95 3.16 -8.60 -14.22
CA LYS A 95 4.55 -9.05 -14.14
C LYS A 95 4.76 -10.42 -14.80
N LYS A 96 3.91 -11.39 -14.46
CA LYS A 96 4.00 -12.74 -15.02
C LYS A 96 3.74 -12.77 -16.52
N ALA A 97 2.77 -11.99 -17.00
CA ALA A 97 2.50 -11.83 -18.43
C ALA A 97 3.69 -11.21 -19.17
N TYR A 98 4.31 -10.19 -18.58
CA TYR A 98 5.51 -9.55 -19.11
C TYR A 98 6.68 -10.52 -19.25
N VAL A 99 7.05 -11.23 -18.17
CA VAL A 99 8.13 -12.23 -18.21
C VAL A 99 7.85 -13.34 -19.23
N ARG A 100 6.59 -13.79 -19.33
CA ARG A 100 6.21 -14.81 -20.32
C ARG A 100 6.39 -14.32 -21.76
N HIS A 101 6.19 -13.04 -22.02
CA HIS A 101 6.28 -12.47 -23.36
C HIS A 101 7.70 -12.02 -23.72
N TYR A 102 8.42 -11.39 -22.78
CA TYR A 102 9.72 -10.76 -23.02
C TYR A 102 10.92 -11.56 -22.48
N GLY A 103 10.69 -12.66 -21.76
CA GLY A 103 11.72 -13.59 -21.29
C GLY A 103 12.41 -13.20 -20.00
N ASP A 104 12.57 -11.90 -19.70
CA ASP A 104 13.17 -11.43 -18.45
C ASP A 104 12.48 -10.19 -17.88
N LEU A 105 12.70 -9.95 -16.59
CA LEU A 105 12.14 -8.80 -15.86
C LEU A 105 13.05 -7.57 -15.88
N LEU A 106 14.32 -7.73 -16.31
CA LEU A 106 15.34 -6.70 -16.47
C LEU A 106 16.34 -7.10 -17.56
#